data_AF-A0A7W1I587-F1
#
_entry.id   AF-A0A7W1I587-F1
#
_cell.length_a   1.000
_cell.length_b   1.000
_cell.length_c   1.000
_cell.angle_alpha   90.00
_cell.angle_beta   90.00
_cell.angle_gamma   90.00
#
_symmetry.space_group_name_H-M   'P 1'
#
loop_
_entity.id
_entity.type
_entity.pdbx_description
1 polymer ?
#
loop_
_entity_poly.entity_id
_entity_poly.type
_entity_poly.pdbx_seq_one_letter_code
_entity_poly.pdbx_strand_id
1 'polypeptide(L)'
;MLYAEKLVDGSEESRLLRAVLSGEQSEPAAIDQVIRAVRASGTLDETLAQAARLTDRAKDRLSIIPDPETKAMLDQVADIVWERTT
;
A
#
# COMPACT_ATOMS: atom_id res chain seq x y z
N MET A 1 9.28 2.51 1.14
CA MET A 1 8.39 1.32 1.17
C MET A 1 8.21 1.03 2.64
N LEU A 2 6.99 1.08 3.16
CA LEU A 2 6.73 1.10 4.61
C LEU A 2 7.43 -0.03 5.38
N TYR A 3 7.55 -1.22 4.78
CA TYR A 3 8.24 -2.36 5.40
C TYR A 3 9.74 -2.12 5.55
N ALA A 4 10.39 -1.54 4.53
CA ALA A 4 11.82 -1.24 4.55
C ALA A 4 12.17 -0.20 5.63
N GLU A 5 11.26 0.74 5.91
CA GLU A 5 11.42 1.77 6.95
C GLU A 5 11.42 1.19 8.37
N LYS A 6 10.88 -0.02 8.55
CA LYS A 6 10.85 -0.75 9.83
C LYS A 6 12.08 -1.63 10.06
N LEU A 7 12.93 -1.81 9.05
CA LEU A 7 14.10 -2.68 9.15
C LEU A 7 15.30 -1.92 9.72
N VAL A 8 16.08 -2.61 10.56
CA VAL A 8 17.37 -2.09 11.00
C VAL A 8 18.32 -2.08 9.82
N ASP A 9 19.00 -0.97 9.61
CA ASP A 9 19.89 -0.80 8.48
C ASP A 9 21.06 -1.81 8.55
N GLY A 10 21.24 -2.57 7.47
CA GLY A 10 22.25 -3.63 7.38
C GLY A 10 21.87 -4.97 8.01
N SER A 11 20.67 -5.10 8.60
CA SER A 11 20.16 -6.40 9.07
C SER A 11 20.09 -7.42 7.94
N GLU A 12 19.99 -8.70 8.29
CA GLU A 12 19.86 -9.79 7.31
C GLU A 12 18.59 -9.62 6.48
N GLU A 13 17.49 -9.21 7.10
CA GLU A 13 16.21 -8.90 6.47
C GLU A 13 16.32 -7.71 5.52
N SER A 14 17.06 -6.65 5.90
CA SER A 14 17.32 -5.48 5.05
C SER A 14 18.16 -5.84 3.82
N ARG A 15 19.11 -6.75 3.97
CA ARG A 15 19.95 -7.25 2.87
C ARG A 15 19.16 -8.17 1.93
N LEU A 16 18.39 -9.10 2.49
CA LEU A 16 17.52 -9.99 1.71
C LEU A 16 16.49 -9.20 0.92
N LEU A 17 15.80 -8.23 1.54
CA LEU A 17 14.84 -7.37 0.85
C LEU A 17 15.50 -6.63 -0.32
N ARG A 18 16.70 -6.07 -0.11
CA ARG A 18 17.43 -5.37 -1.18
C ARG A 18 17.83 -6.31 -2.32
N ALA A 19 18.36 -7.49 -2.02
CA ALA A 19 18.76 -8.47 -3.02
C ALA A 19 17.57 -8.97 -3.86
N VAL A 20 16.40 -9.15 -3.22
CA VAL A 20 15.17 -9.51 -3.93
C VAL A 20 14.68 -8.35 -4.81
N LEU A 21 14.71 -7.10 -4.31
CA LEU A 21 14.28 -5.92 -5.06
C LEU A 21 15.22 -5.56 -6.22
N SER A 22 16.53 -5.76 -6.09
CA SER A 22 17.50 -5.52 -7.16
C SER A 22 17.56 -6.65 -8.18
N GLY A 23 16.89 -7.78 -7.91
CA GLY A 23 16.91 -8.96 -8.76
C GLY A 23 18.16 -9.83 -8.59
N GLU A 24 19.08 -9.45 -7.70
CA GLU A 24 20.25 -10.25 -7.32
C GLU A 24 19.86 -11.61 -6.72
N GLN A 25 18.71 -11.67 -6.05
CA GLN A 25 18.14 -12.92 -5.53
C GLN A 25 16.68 -13.05 -5.96
N SER A 26 16.46 -13.77 -7.05
CA SER A 26 15.14 -13.92 -7.71
C SER A 26 14.53 -15.31 -7.55
N GLU A 27 15.15 -16.17 -6.74
CA GLU A 27 14.63 -17.50 -6.46
C GLU A 27 13.29 -17.43 -5.71
N PRO A 28 12.30 -18.26 -6.07
CA PRO A 28 10.95 -18.19 -5.48
C PRO A 28 10.95 -18.27 -3.95
N ALA A 29 11.84 -19.07 -3.36
CA ALA A 29 11.94 -19.22 -1.91
C ALA A 29 12.32 -17.92 -1.19
N ALA A 30 13.23 -17.12 -1.75
CA ALA A 30 13.65 -15.83 -1.20
C ALA A 30 12.53 -14.79 -1.31
N ILE A 31 11.83 -14.78 -2.46
CA ILE A 31 10.65 -13.94 -2.67
C ILE A 31 9.56 -14.29 -1.65
N ASP A 32 9.24 -15.57 -1.47
CA ASP A 32 8.24 -16.05 -0.52
C ASP A 32 8.61 -15.72 0.93
N GLN A 33 9.91 -15.74 1.26
CA GLN A 33 10.40 -15.34 2.57
C GLN A 33 10.16 -13.85 2.82
N VAL A 34 10.50 -12.99 1.86
CA VAL A 34 10.23 -11.54 1.94
C VAL A 34 8.72 -11.26 2.03
N ILE A 35 7.90 -11.91 1.22
CA ILE A 35 6.43 -11.75 1.26
C ILE A 35 5.88 -12.15 2.63
N ARG A 36 6.34 -13.26 3.21
CA ARG A 36 5.93 -13.68 4.56
C ARG A 36 6.35 -12.67 5.62
N ALA A 37 7.57 -12.15 5.53
CA ALA A 37 8.07 -11.16 6.48
C ALA A 37 7.30 -9.83 6.39
N VAL A 38 6.97 -9.37 5.18
CA VAL A 38 6.11 -8.21 4.93
C VAL A 38 4.73 -8.42 5.55
N ARG A 39 4.10 -9.58 5.34
CA ARG A 39 2.79 -9.93 5.92
C ARG A 39 2.84 -9.95 7.45
N ALA A 40 3.85 -10.60 8.03
CA ALA A 40 4.00 -10.70 9.49
C ALA A 40 4.26 -9.34 10.16
N SER A 41 4.80 -8.37 9.43
CA SER A 41 5.12 -7.03 9.97
C SER A 41 3.90 -6.12 10.21
N GLY A 42 2.69 -6.52 9.82
CA GLY A 42 1.48 -5.69 9.88
C GLY A 42 1.48 -4.51 8.90
N THR A 43 2.50 -4.41 8.05
CA THR A 43 2.66 -3.30 7.10
C THR A 43 1.54 -3.24 6.07
N LEU A 44 0.96 -4.39 5.70
CA LEU A 44 -0.18 -4.42 4.78
C LEU A 44 -1.39 -3.71 5.39
N ASP A 45 -1.71 -3.99 6.65
CA ASP A 45 -2.82 -3.35 7.35
C ASP A 45 -2.60 -1.84 7.49
N GLU A 46 -1.38 -1.42 7.79
CA GLU A 46 -1.03 0.01 7.83
C GLU A 46 -1.14 0.70 6.47
N THR A 47 -0.75 0.01 5.40
CA THR A 47 -0.85 0.51 4.03
C THR A 47 -2.32 0.67 3.63
N LEU A 48 -3.16 -0.32 3.93
CA LEU A 48 -4.60 -0.26 3.73
C LEU A 48 -5.23 0.87 4.54
N ALA A 49 -4.84 1.04 5.81
CA ALA A 49 -5.32 2.15 6.63
C ALA A 49 -4.90 3.52 6.10
N GLN A 50 -3.71 3.65 5.49
CA GLN A 50 -3.33 4.89 4.81
C GLN A 50 -4.14 5.13 3.53
N ALA A 51 -4.36 4.09 2.73
CA ALA A 51 -5.18 4.20 1.53
C ALA A 51 -6.63 4.60 1.87
N ALA A 52 -7.23 4.02 2.93
CA ALA A 52 -8.57 4.42 3.42
C ALA A 52 -8.62 5.91 3.79
N ARG A 53 -7.65 6.39 4.58
CA ARG A 53 -7.56 7.81 4.97
C ARG A 53 -7.42 8.75 3.77
N LEU A 54 -6.74 8.33 2.71
CA LEU A 54 -6.62 9.13 1.49
C LEU A 54 -7.94 9.18 0.72
N THR A 55 -8.66 8.05 0.63
CA THR A 55 -10.00 7.98 0.04
C THR A 55 -10.97 8.87 0.80
N ASP A 56 -11.00 8.79 2.14
CA ASP A 56 -11.85 9.64 2.98
C ASP A 56 -11.57 11.13 2.73
N ARG A 57 -10.29 11.53 2.71
CA ARG A 57 -9.90 12.92 2.43
C ARG A 57 -10.27 13.36 1.02
N ALA A 58 -10.26 12.46 0.05
CA ALA A 58 -10.70 12.75 -1.31
C ALA A 58 -12.21 13.01 -1.34
N LYS A 59 -13.01 12.16 -0.66
CA LYS A 59 -14.46 12.31 -0.52
C LYS A 59 -14.87 13.57 0.23
N ASP A 60 -14.17 13.92 1.31
CA ASP A 60 -14.38 15.18 2.03
C ASP A 60 -14.23 16.40 1.11
N ARG A 61 -13.28 16.35 0.17
CA ARG A 61 -13.08 17.41 -0.82
C ARG A 61 -14.12 17.42 -1.94
N LEU A 62 -14.95 16.39 -2.08
CA LEU A 62 -16.11 16.44 -2.99
C LEU A 62 -17.25 17.27 -2.39
N SER A 63 -17.23 17.56 -1.08
CA SER A 63 -18.25 18.39 -0.42
C SER A 63 -18.31 19.83 -0.94
N ILE A 64 -17.20 20.34 -1.52
CA ILE A 64 -17.13 21.69 -2.10
C ILE A 64 -17.64 21.78 -3.54
N ILE A 65 -17.98 20.66 -4.18
CA ILE A 65 -18.49 20.64 -5.55
C ILE A 65 -20.00 20.94 -5.51
N PRO A 66 -20.45 22.04 -6.14
CA PRO A 66 -21.85 22.45 -6.11
C PRO A 66 -22.74 21.62 -7.05
N ASP A 67 -22.16 20.96 -8.04
CA ASP A 67 -22.87 20.11 -9.00
C ASP A 67 -23.08 18.68 -8.43
N PRO A 68 -24.33 18.26 -8.18
CA PRO A 68 -24.61 16.94 -7.58
C PRO A 68 -24.23 15.76 -8.48
N GLU A 69 -24.31 15.91 -9.80
CA GLU A 69 -24.01 14.84 -10.76
C GLU A 69 -22.50 14.57 -10.84
N THR A 70 -21.69 15.62 -11.00
CA THR A 70 -20.23 15.54 -10.95
C THR A 70 -19.74 15.01 -9.60
N LYS A 71 -20.38 15.42 -8.50
CA LYS A 71 -20.06 14.92 -7.16
C LYS A 71 -20.30 13.40 -7.05
N ALA A 72 -21.44 12.91 -7.54
CA ALA A 72 -21.77 11.49 -7.52
C ALA A 72 -20.81 10.64 -8.38
N MET A 73 -20.44 11.14 -9.57
CA MET A 73 -19.49 10.45 -10.44
C MET A 73 -18.10 10.32 -9.80
N LEU A 74 -17.60 11.38 -9.15
CA LEU A 74 -16.28 11.34 -8.50
C LEU A 74 -16.26 10.45 -7.25
N ASP A 75 -17.37 10.37 -6.53
CA ASP A 75 -17.51 9.46 -5.38
C ASP A 75 -17.45 7.99 -5.85
N GLN A 76 -18.15 7.65 -6.93
CA GLN A 76 -18.08 6.31 -7.55
C GLN A 76 -16.67 5.95 -8.03
N VAL A 77 -15.92 6.91 -8.58
CA VAL A 77 -14.51 6.67 -8.98
C VAL A 77 -13.64 6.36 -7.76
N ALA A 78 -13.84 7.07 -6.64
CA ALA A 78 -13.12 6.81 -5.41
C ALA A 78 -13.44 5.41 -4.86
N ASP A 79 -14.69 4.97 -4.95
CA ASP A 79 -15.12 3.63 -4.54
C ASP A 79 -14.51 2.53 -5.42
N ILE A 80 -14.53 2.69 -6.75
CA ILE A 80 -13.93 1.71 -7.67
C ILE A 80 -12.42 1.54 -7.43
N VAL A 81 -11.71 2.63 -7.13
CA VAL A 81 -10.27 2.57 -6.82
C VAL A 81 -10.02 1.83 -5.50
N TRP A 82 -10.91 2.01 -4.52
CA TRP A 82 -10.82 1.34 -3.22
C TRP A 82 -11.13 -0.15 -3.33
N GLU A 83 -12.23 -0.54 -3.98
CA GLU A 83 -12.67 -1.94 -4.12
C GLU A 83 -11.65 -2.82 -4.85
N ARG A 84 -10.80 -2.27 -5.72
CA ARG A 84 -9.73 -3.01 -6.38
C ARG A 84 -8.51 -3.29 -5.49
N THR A 85 -8.43 -2.64 -4.33
CA THR A 85 -7.28 -2.69 -3.43
C THR A 85 -7.49 -3.65 -2.25
N THR A 86 -8.75 -3.96 -1.90
CA THR A 86 -9.18 -4.92 -0.88
C THR A 86 -9.60 -6.25 -1.49
#